data_AF-A0A0K8SVR2-F1
#
_entry.id   AF-A0A0K8SVR2-F1
#
_cell.length_a   1.000
_cell.length_b   1.000
_cell.length_c   1.000
_cell.angle_alpha   90.00
_cell.angle_beta   90.00
_cell.angle_gamma   90.00
#
_symmetry.space_group_name_H-M   'P 1'
#
loop_
_entity.id
_entity.type
_entity.pdbx_description
1 polymer ?
#
loop_
_entity_poly.entity_id
_entity_poly.type
_entity_poly.pdbx_seq_one_letter_code
_entity_poly.pdbx_strand_id
1 'polypeptide(L)'
;FDYLIANLDRIVNNLYNLQWNPGMMDAPAHNLARHAGWNLLLFLDNESGLLHGYRLLDKYEPYHSTLLNALCIFRRPTVEAIQRLRSENILTKKFEEWLYQEGDLVPGLPEASLKILADRLNRVYDQIEWCRKQYPS
;
A
#
# COMPACT_ATOMS: atom_id res chain seq x y z
N PHE A 1 0.34 2.12 -2.40
CA PHE A 1 0.73 2.60 -1.05
C PHE A 1 -0.06 1.86 0.01
N ASP A 2 -1.38 2.04 0.08
CA ASP A 2 -2.25 1.41 1.10
C ASP A 2 -2.12 -0.12 1.17
N TYR A 3 -1.95 -0.79 0.02
CA TYR A 3 -1.65 -2.22 0.00
C TYR A 3 -0.37 -2.53 0.79
N LEU A 4 0.75 -1.87 0.50
CA LEU A 4 2.05 -2.18 1.11
C LEU A 4 2.00 -2.04 2.63
N ILE A 5 1.44 -0.94 3.14
CA ILE A 5 1.39 -0.69 4.58
C ILE A 5 0.16 -1.32 5.26
N ALA A 6 -0.72 -1.99 4.51
CA ALA A 6 -2.01 -2.46 5.02
C ALA A 6 -2.83 -1.37 5.74
N ASN A 7 -2.95 -0.17 5.12
CA ASN A 7 -3.71 0.94 5.70
C ASN A 7 -5.19 0.54 5.85
N LEU A 8 -5.65 0.43 7.08
CA LEU A 8 -6.99 -0.04 7.38
C LEU A 8 -8.04 1.03 7.17
N ASP A 9 -7.77 2.29 7.53
CA ASP A 9 -8.81 3.33 7.50
C ASP A 9 -9.32 3.52 6.08
N ARG A 10 -8.44 3.47 5.09
CA ARG A 10 -8.89 3.61 3.70
C ARG A 10 -9.60 2.36 3.17
N ILE A 11 -9.33 1.17 3.71
CA ILE A 11 -10.04 -0.05 3.31
C ILE A 11 -11.39 -0.15 4.01
N VAL A 12 -11.40 0.04 5.33
CA VAL A 12 -12.59 -0.10 6.16
C VAL A 12 -13.62 0.95 5.79
N ASN A 13 -13.22 2.21 5.59
CA ASN A 13 -14.16 3.27 5.22
C ASN A 13 -14.72 3.15 3.79
N ASN A 14 -14.15 2.27 2.97
CA ASN A 14 -14.63 2.05 1.60
C ASN A 14 -15.25 0.65 1.44
N LEU A 15 -14.44 -0.40 1.45
CA LEU A 15 -14.84 -1.75 1.01
C LEU A 15 -15.54 -2.61 2.06
N TYR A 16 -15.10 -2.55 3.31
CA TYR A 16 -15.74 -3.35 4.37
C TYR A 16 -17.20 -2.95 4.57
N ASN A 17 -17.42 -1.66 4.37
CA ASN A 17 -18.53 -0.92 4.93
C ASN A 17 -19.56 -0.68 3.79
N LEU A 18 -19.14 -0.88 2.52
CA LEU A 18 -20.00 -1.23 1.37
C LEU A 18 -20.98 -2.37 1.63
N GLN A 19 -20.65 -3.34 2.50
CA GLN A 19 -21.57 -4.43 2.86
C GLN A 19 -22.87 -3.93 3.51
N TRP A 20 -22.81 -2.74 4.13
CA TRP A 20 -23.89 -2.16 4.92
C TRP A 20 -24.44 -0.87 4.30
N ASN A 21 -23.66 -0.19 3.47
CA ASN A 21 -24.06 1.04 2.78
C ASN A 21 -23.59 1.03 1.31
N PRO A 22 -24.49 0.76 0.35
CA PRO A 22 -24.14 0.74 -1.08
C PRO A 22 -23.63 2.07 -1.62
N GLY A 23 -24.04 3.20 -1.03
CA GLY A 23 -23.59 4.55 -1.42
C GLY A 23 -22.29 4.98 -0.76
N MET A 24 -21.60 4.08 -0.05
CA MET A 24 -20.38 4.43 0.67
C MET A 24 -19.24 4.86 -0.26
N MET A 25 -19.17 4.29 -1.45
CA MET A 25 -18.17 4.65 -2.45
C MET A 25 -18.42 6.01 -3.10
N ASP A 26 -19.61 6.60 -2.91
CA ASP A 26 -19.96 7.94 -3.38
C ASP A 26 -19.49 9.03 -2.39
N ALA A 27 -19.18 8.65 -1.16
CA ALA A 27 -18.66 9.56 -0.15
C ALA A 27 -17.14 9.77 -0.35
N PRO A 28 -16.64 11.00 -0.22
CA PRO A 28 -15.21 11.25 -0.29
C PRO A 28 -14.47 10.55 0.86
N ALA A 29 -13.39 9.84 0.54
CA ALA A 29 -12.50 9.29 1.55
C ALA A 29 -11.83 10.46 2.31
N HIS A 30 -12.18 10.65 3.59
CA HIS A 30 -11.73 11.79 4.39
C HIS A 30 -10.20 11.87 4.53
N ASN A 31 -9.50 10.74 4.46
CA ASN A 31 -8.04 10.64 4.53
C ASN A 31 -7.36 10.70 3.15
N LEU A 32 -8.06 11.22 2.13
CA LEU A 32 -7.56 11.38 0.77
C LEU A 32 -7.96 12.74 0.21
N ALA A 33 -6.97 13.61 0.00
CA ALA A 33 -7.20 14.93 -0.57
C ALA A 33 -6.59 15.04 -1.97
N ARG A 34 -7.15 15.89 -2.83
CA ARG A 34 -6.56 16.23 -4.12
C ARG A 34 -5.84 17.57 -4.01
N HIS A 35 -4.53 17.59 -4.29
CA HIS A 35 -3.76 18.82 -4.31
C HIS A 35 -4.13 19.68 -5.54
N ALA A 36 -4.58 20.91 -5.30
CA ALA A 36 -5.12 21.79 -6.34
C ALA A 36 -4.10 22.15 -7.44
N GLY A 37 -2.82 22.27 -7.08
CA GLY A 37 -1.77 22.70 -8.03
C GLY A 37 -1.22 21.60 -8.93
N TRP A 38 -1.21 20.34 -8.48
CA TRP A 38 -0.51 19.24 -9.18
C TRP A 38 -1.42 18.12 -9.65
N ASN A 39 -2.72 18.18 -9.33
CA ASN A 39 -3.67 17.11 -9.64
C ASN A 39 -3.21 15.74 -9.11
N LEU A 40 -2.49 15.74 -7.98
CA LEU A 40 -2.02 14.54 -7.29
C LEU A 40 -2.84 14.31 -6.02
N LEU A 41 -2.91 13.04 -5.62
CA LEU A 41 -3.55 12.65 -4.36
C LEU A 41 -2.55 12.79 -3.21
N LEU A 42 -3.00 13.42 -2.13
CA LEU A 42 -2.32 13.51 -0.85
C LEU A 42 -2.92 12.46 0.09
N PHE A 43 -2.04 11.61 0.62
CA PHE A 43 -2.38 10.49 1.48
C PHE A 43 -2.26 10.96 2.93
N LEU A 44 -3.39 11.21 3.59
CA LEU A 44 -3.47 11.65 4.98
C LEU A 44 -3.77 10.47 5.90
N ASP A 45 -3.58 10.67 7.20
CA ASP A 45 -3.95 9.75 8.28
C ASP A 45 -3.56 8.29 7.99
N ASN A 46 -2.24 8.04 7.96
CA ASN A 46 -1.66 6.74 7.62
C ASN A 46 -1.21 5.94 8.85
N GLU A 47 -1.58 6.37 10.06
CA GLU A 47 -1.21 5.74 11.32
C GLU A 47 -1.80 4.33 11.50
N SER A 48 -2.88 4.00 10.79
CA SER A 48 -3.46 2.66 10.79
C SER A 48 -2.70 1.64 9.90
N GLY A 49 -1.60 2.06 9.26
CA GLY A 49 -0.72 1.17 8.50
C GLY A 49 0.40 0.54 9.32
N LEU A 50 1.28 -0.18 8.63
CA LEU A 50 2.46 -0.87 9.16
C LEU A 50 2.13 -1.71 10.39
N LEU A 51 2.66 -1.36 11.56
CA LEU A 51 2.47 -2.11 12.81
C LEU A 51 0.99 -2.37 13.11
N HIS A 52 0.15 -1.35 12.96
CA HIS A 52 -1.28 -1.50 13.27
C HIS A 52 -1.98 -2.33 12.19
N GLY A 53 -1.77 -2.00 10.92
CA GLY A 53 -2.35 -2.72 9.78
C GLY A 53 -1.98 -4.20 9.75
N TYR A 54 -0.70 -4.52 10.00
CA TYR A 54 -0.19 -5.88 9.97
C TYR A 54 -0.72 -6.75 11.12
N ARG A 55 -1.08 -6.17 12.26
CA ARG A 55 -1.72 -6.92 13.36
C ARG A 55 -3.11 -7.45 12.99
N LEU A 56 -3.76 -6.83 12.02
CA LEU A 56 -5.12 -7.16 11.59
C LEU A 56 -5.15 -7.76 10.17
N LEU A 57 -3.99 -8.18 9.67
CA LEU A 57 -3.81 -8.59 8.27
C LEU A 57 -4.72 -9.76 7.89
N ASP A 58 -4.81 -10.79 8.72
CA ASP A 58 -5.66 -11.96 8.46
C ASP A 58 -7.12 -11.59 8.20
N LYS A 59 -7.61 -10.53 8.86
CA LYS A 59 -8.98 -10.06 8.73
C LYS A 59 -9.19 -9.21 7.49
N TYR A 60 -8.22 -8.34 7.14
CA TYR A 60 -8.41 -7.30 6.13
C TYR A 60 -7.66 -7.52 4.81
N GLU A 61 -6.75 -8.49 4.75
CA GLU A 61 -6.01 -8.81 3.53
C GLU A 61 -6.90 -9.13 2.33
N PRO A 62 -8.03 -9.85 2.46
CA PRO A 62 -8.91 -10.10 1.32
C PRO A 62 -9.38 -8.82 0.62
N TYR A 63 -9.62 -7.73 1.36
CA TYR A 63 -10.05 -6.45 0.79
C TYR A 63 -8.88 -5.74 0.09
N HIS A 64 -7.70 -5.71 0.71
CA HIS A 64 -6.48 -5.18 0.10
C HIS A 64 -6.13 -5.92 -1.20
N SER A 65 -6.16 -7.25 -1.17
CA SER A 65 -5.90 -8.11 -2.31
C SER A 65 -6.94 -7.91 -3.42
N THR A 66 -8.22 -7.74 -3.08
CA THR A 66 -9.27 -7.44 -4.08
C THR A 66 -8.96 -6.17 -4.88
N LEU A 67 -8.56 -5.09 -4.20
CA LEU A 67 -8.16 -3.86 -4.88
C LEU A 67 -6.93 -4.02 -5.75
N LEU A 68 -5.89 -4.69 -5.24
CA LEU A 68 -4.67 -4.92 -6.01
C LEU A 68 -4.96 -5.74 -7.26
N ASN A 69 -5.73 -6.81 -7.13
CA ASN A 69 -6.04 -7.73 -8.21
C ASN A 69 -6.97 -7.11 -9.27
N ALA A 70 -7.80 -6.12 -8.89
CA ALA A 70 -8.70 -5.41 -9.80
C ALA A 70 -7.99 -4.38 -10.70
N LEU A 71 -6.71 -4.08 -10.45
CA LEU A 71 -5.96 -3.06 -11.18
C LEU A 71 -4.90 -3.70 -12.09
N CYS A 72 -4.90 -3.28 -13.37
CA CYS A 72 -3.83 -3.59 -14.34
C CYS A 72 -3.26 -2.34 -15.03
N ILE A 73 -3.50 -1.15 -14.48
CA ILE A 73 -2.91 0.11 -14.95
C ILE A 73 -1.98 0.64 -13.87
N PHE A 74 -0.70 0.73 -14.22
CA PHE A 74 0.34 1.19 -13.31
C PHE A 74 1.13 2.33 -13.97
N ARG A 75 1.53 3.32 -13.18
CA ARG A 75 2.43 4.37 -13.66
C ARG A 75 3.80 3.76 -13.92
N ARG A 76 4.41 4.05 -15.07
CA ARG A 76 5.73 3.54 -15.45
C ARG A 76 6.81 3.78 -14.37
N PRO A 77 6.95 4.99 -13.77
CA PRO A 77 7.93 5.20 -12.70
C PRO A 77 7.69 4.32 -11.47
N THR A 78 6.43 4.00 -11.17
CA THR A 78 6.07 3.12 -10.05
C THR A 78 6.49 1.68 -10.33
N VAL A 79 6.28 1.20 -11.56
CA VAL A 79 6.74 -0.14 -11.98
C VAL A 79 8.25 -0.23 -11.88
N GLU A 80 8.97 0.74 -12.44
CA GLU A 80 10.45 0.79 -12.40
C GLU A 80 10.98 0.80 -10.96
N ALA A 81 10.36 1.57 -10.06
CA ALA A 81 10.71 1.59 -8.64
C ALA A 81 10.47 0.23 -7.96
N ILE A 82 9.32 -0.41 -8.19
CA ILE A 82 9.01 -1.73 -7.61
C ILE A 82 9.97 -2.80 -8.12
N GLN A 83 10.27 -2.79 -9.43
CA GLN A 83 11.22 -3.71 -10.04
C GLN A 83 12.61 -3.56 -9.41
N ARG A 84 13.08 -2.31 -9.25
CA ARG A 84 14.36 -2.01 -8.62
C ARG A 84 14.41 -2.46 -7.16
N LEU A 85 13.40 -2.11 -6.37
CA LEU A 85 13.33 -2.47 -4.95
C LEU A 85 13.36 -3.99 -4.75
N ARG A 86 12.69 -4.75 -5.62
CA ARG A 86 12.69 -6.21 -5.61
C ARG A 86 14.01 -6.81 -6.09
N SER A 87 14.53 -6.36 -7.24
CA SER A 87 15.72 -6.95 -7.85
C SER A 87 16.99 -6.75 -7.01
N GLU A 88 17.10 -5.59 -6.37
CA GLU A 88 18.24 -5.27 -5.50
C GLU A 88 18.01 -5.77 -4.06
N ASN A 89 16.78 -6.21 -3.71
CA ASN A 89 16.37 -6.58 -2.35
C ASN A 89 16.72 -5.51 -1.29
N ILE A 90 16.48 -4.25 -1.63
CA ILE A 90 16.92 -3.07 -0.85
C ILE A 90 15.81 -2.43 -0.01
N LEU A 91 14.56 -2.91 -0.10
CA LEU A 91 13.43 -2.24 0.53
C LEU A 91 13.61 -2.09 2.04
N THR A 92 13.83 -3.20 2.74
CA THR A 92 13.92 -3.22 4.21
C THR A 92 15.11 -2.39 4.68
N LYS A 93 16.29 -2.61 4.08
CA LYS A 93 17.50 -1.84 4.36
C LYS A 93 17.30 -0.35 4.17
N LYS A 94 16.76 0.09 3.02
CA LYS A 94 16.50 1.52 2.76
C LYS A 94 15.50 2.11 3.73
N PHE A 95 14.49 1.34 4.11
CA PHE A 95 13.47 1.79 5.04
C PHE A 95 14.05 1.95 6.45
N GLU A 96 14.86 1.01 6.92
CA GLU A 96 15.58 1.11 8.19
C GLU A 96 16.61 2.24 8.21
N GLU A 97 17.38 2.42 7.13
CA GLU A 97 18.30 3.55 6.97
C GLU A 97 17.57 4.88 7.06
N TRP A 98 16.39 4.98 6.45
CA TRP A 98 15.55 6.18 6.53
C TRP A 98 15.02 6.40 7.94
N LEU A 99 14.47 5.37 8.61
CA LEU A 99 14.02 5.46 9.99
C LEU A 99 15.14 5.89 10.95
N TYR A 100 16.35 5.36 10.74
CA TYR A 100 17.52 5.73 11.53
C TYR A 100 17.90 7.21 11.34
N GLN A 101 17.76 7.75 10.13
CA GLN A 101 18.00 9.17 9.85
C GLN A 101 16.99 10.10 10.53
N GLU A 102 15.75 9.65 10.72
CA GLU A 102 14.72 10.38 11.48
C GLU A 102 14.97 10.36 13.01
N GLY A 103 15.93 9.55 13.47
CA GLY A 103 16.39 9.51 14.85
C GLY A 103 15.32 9.05 15.84
N ASP A 104 15.33 9.62 17.05
CA ASP A 104 14.41 9.24 18.14
C ASP A 104 12.93 9.59 17.87
N LEU A 105 12.63 10.27 16.76
CA LEU A 105 11.27 10.69 16.42
C LEU A 105 10.39 9.54 15.91
N VAL A 106 11.00 8.48 15.38
CA VAL A 106 10.26 7.36 14.80
C VAL A 106 10.83 6.04 15.30
N PRO A 107 10.01 5.19 15.97
CA PRO A 107 10.48 3.89 16.40
C PRO A 107 10.80 2.99 15.19
N GLY A 108 11.81 2.15 15.33
CA GLY A 108 12.11 1.10 14.36
C GLY A 108 10.93 0.14 14.15
N LEU A 109 10.87 -0.48 12.97
CA LEU A 109 9.94 -1.59 12.74
C LEU A 109 10.52 -2.93 13.22
N PRO A 110 9.74 -3.80 13.87
CA PRO A 110 10.14 -5.17 14.14
C PRO A 110 10.46 -5.93 12.86
N GLU A 111 11.42 -6.85 12.92
CA GLU A 111 11.84 -7.69 11.79
C GLU A 111 10.67 -8.41 11.11
N ALA A 112 9.71 -8.91 11.89
CA ALA A 112 8.49 -9.53 11.36
C ALA A 112 7.67 -8.57 10.49
N SER A 113 7.59 -7.28 10.86
CA SER A 113 6.88 -6.27 10.06
C SER A 113 7.65 -5.89 8.80
N LEU A 114 8.99 -5.86 8.86
CA LEU A 114 9.83 -5.65 7.68
C LEU A 114 9.71 -6.81 6.68
N LYS A 115 9.63 -8.04 7.18
CA LYS A 115 9.37 -9.23 6.36
C LYS A 115 8.01 -9.14 5.67
N ILE A 116 6.95 -8.80 6.41
CA ILE A 116 5.62 -8.57 5.84
C ILE A 116 5.68 -7.49 4.76
N LEU A 117 6.34 -6.36 5.01
CA LEU A 117 6.49 -5.29 4.02
C LEU A 117 7.16 -5.78 2.72
N ALA A 118 8.24 -6.57 2.84
CA ALA A 118 8.94 -7.16 1.71
C ALA A 118 8.07 -8.16 0.93
N ASP A 119 7.36 -9.05 1.63
CA ASP A 119 6.43 -10.02 1.03
C ASP A 119 5.30 -9.32 0.27
N ARG A 120 4.80 -8.21 0.81
CA ARG A 120 3.78 -7.39 0.16
C ARG A 120 4.31 -6.68 -1.08
N LEU A 121 5.54 -6.18 -1.07
CA LEU A 121 6.18 -5.65 -2.29
C LEU A 121 6.27 -6.74 -3.37
N ASN A 122 6.67 -7.95 -2.99
CA ASN A 122 6.75 -9.08 -3.92
C ASN A 122 5.38 -9.37 -4.54
N ARG A 123 4.31 -9.36 -3.74
CA ARG A 123 2.94 -9.55 -4.24
C ARG A 123 2.50 -8.47 -5.23
N VAL A 124 2.87 -7.21 -5.00
CA VAL A 124 2.59 -6.12 -5.97
C VAL A 124 3.34 -6.34 -7.27
N TYR A 125 4.62 -6.72 -7.21
CA TYR A 125 5.38 -7.06 -8.42
C TYR A 125 4.74 -8.24 -9.16
N ASP A 126 4.33 -9.29 -8.45
CA ASP A 126 3.70 -10.46 -9.07
C ASP A 126 2.40 -10.07 -9.81
N GLN A 127 1.61 -9.15 -9.25
CA GLN A 127 0.43 -8.61 -9.93
C GLN A 127 0.81 -7.82 -11.20
N ILE A 128 1.87 -7.00 -11.15
CA ILE A 128 2.36 -6.27 -12.32
C ILE A 128 2.76 -7.23 -13.44
N GLU A 129 3.53 -8.29 -13.12
CA GLU A 129 3.95 -9.29 -14.09
C GLU A 129 2.76 -10.10 -14.63
N TRP A 130 1.80 -10.43 -13.78
CA TRP A 130 0.57 -11.09 -14.20
C TRP A 130 -0.20 -10.23 -15.20
N CYS A 131 -0.45 -8.95 -14.88
CA CYS A 131 -1.12 -8.01 -15.77
C CYS A 131 -0.39 -7.85 -17.11
N ARG A 132 0.94 -7.77 -17.10
CA ARG A 132 1.75 -7.67 -18.34
C ARG A 132 1.57 -8.90 -19.25
N LYS A 133 1.41 -10.08 -18.66
CA LYS A 133 1.16 -11.33 -19.42
C LYS A 133 -0.26 -11.40 -19.98
N GLN A 134 -1.25 -10.92 -19.23
CA GLN A 134 -2.65 -10.91 -19.68
C GLN A 134 -2.93 -9.87 -20.75
N TYR A 135 -2.26 -8.72 -20.64
CA TYR A 135 -2.45 -7.56 -21.52
C TYR A 135 -1.10 -7.17 -22.14
N PRO A 136 -0.55 -8.00 -23.04
CA PRO A 136 0.67 -7.64 -23.78
C PRO A 136 0.40 -6.39 -24.61
N SER A 137 1.31 -5.43 -24.52
CA SER A 137 1.26 -4.15 -25.25
C SER A 137 1.57 -4.33 -26.73
#